data_AF-A0A3N4IAA6-F1
#
_entry.id   AF-A0A3N4IAA6-F1
#
_cell.length_a   1.000
_cell.length_b   1.000
_cell.length_c   1.000
_cell.angle_alpha   90.00
_cell.angle_beta   90.00
_cell.angle_gamma   90.00
#
_symmetry.space_group_name_H-M   'P 1'
#
loop_
_entity.id
_entity.type
_entity.pdbx_description
1 polymer ?
#
loop_
_entity_poly.entity_id
_entity_poly.type
_entity_poly.pdbx_seq_one_letter_code
_entity_poly.pdbx_strand_id
1 'polypeptide(L)'
;KKTIPEGGTVVSLIFTSDQTKLSTHVGNHSYWPLFMSVGNLHSSLRAQTSSNAWVLLAQLPIPPAMRKFHNVTGDPTRQRDSEGRTRADYLCADGFIRRGYPFTAACLADYQEYSKLYTTAQNGCCMCEILPDQLGDNCVAASRNAKEHSKAV
;
A
#
# COMPACT_ATOMS: atom_id res chain seq x y z
N LYS A 1 -16.49 -2.80 -18.49
CA LYS A 1 -15.14 -2.89 -17.89
C LYS A 1 -14.44 -1.56 -18.15
N LYS A 2 -13.89 -0.89 -17.12
CA LYS A 2 -13.13 0.35 -17.31
C LYS A 2 -11.71 -0.03 -17.74
N THR A 3 -11.50 -0.16 -19.04
CA THR A 3 -10.22 -0.59 -19.65
C THR A 3 -9.35 0.62 -19.92
N ILE A 4 -8.04 0.52 -19.65
CA ILE A 4 -7.08 1.57 -20.00
C ILE A 4 -7.11 1.83 -21.52
N PRO A 5 -6.84 3.07 -21.96
CA PRO A 5 -6.85 3.40 -23.38
C PRO A 5 -5.68 2.75 -24.10
N GLU A 6 -5.85 2.56 -25.41
CA GLU A 6 -4.85 1.94 -26.26
C GLU A 6 -3.49 2.67 -26.19
N GLY A 7 -2.40 1.88 -26.16
CA GLY A 7 -1.05 2.39 -25.95
C GLY A 7 -0.73 2.82 -24.51
N GLY A 8 -1.68 2.68 -23.57
CA GLY A 8 -1.44 2.84 -22.14
C GLY A 8 -0.85 1.59 -21.48
N THR A 9 -0.08 1.79 -20.42
CA THR A 9 0.44 0.69 -19.58
C THR A 9 -0.15 0.78 -18.18
N VAL A 10 -0.66 -0.34 -17.66
CA VAL A 10 -1.05 -0.42 -16.25
C VAL A 10 0.21 -0.44 -15.38
N VAL A 11 0.29 0.45 -14.38
CA VAL A 11 1.40 0.49 -13.43
C VAL A 11 0.89 0.11 -12.03
N SER A 12 1.06 -1.15 -11.65
CA SER A 12 0.65 -1.60 -10.32
C SER A 12 1.65 -1.11 -9.27
N LEU A 13 1.16 -0.46 -8.22
CA LEU A 13 1.97 -0.05 -7.07
C LEU A 13 1.72 -1.00 -5.90
N ILE A 14 2.80 -1.53 -5.36
CA ILE A 14 2.80 -2.43 -4.20
C ILE A 14 3.49 -1.69 -3.05
N PHE A 15 2.83 -1.62 -1.90
CA PHE A 15 3.39 -0.99 -0.70
C PHE A 15 3.79 -2.06 0.31
N THR A 16 4.77 -1.78 1.17
CA THR A 16 5.08 -2.61 2.35
C THR A 16 5.52 -1.72 3.50
N SER A 17 5.28 -2.15 4.73
CA SER A 17 5.57 -1.37 5.92
C SER A 17 5.77 -2.27 7.13
N ASP A 18 7.00 -2.33 7.64
CA ASP A 18 7.37 -3.12 8.82
C ASP A 18 8.16 -2.25 9.81
N GLN A 19 7.83 -2.37 11.09
CA GLN A 19 8.50 -1.64 12.17
C GLN A 19 9.95 -2.10 12.33
N THR A 20 10.88 -1.24 11.94
CA THR A 20 12.32 -1.51 12.08
C THR A 20 12.85 -0.92 13.39
N LYS A 21 13.53 -1.72 14.22
CA LYS A 21 14.25 -1.23 15.41
C LYS A 21 15.62 -0.67 14.99
N LEU A 22 15.89 0.61 15.28
CA LEU A 22 17.15 1.26 14.92
C LEU A 22 18.30 0.96 15.89
N SER A 23 17.98 0.79 17.18
CA SER A 23 18.95 0.53 18.24
C SER A 23 18.32 -0.30 19.34
N THR A 24 18.97 -1.40 19.70
CA THR A 24 18.59 -2.26 20.84
C THR A 24 19.41 -1.98 22.09
N HIS A 25 20.55 -1.28 21.98
CA HIS A 25 21.52 -1.14 23.07
C HIS A 25 21.55 0.27 23.71
N VAL A 26 21.09 1.31 22.99
CA VAL A 26 20.99 2.69 23.51
C VAL A 26 19.74 3.37 22.95
N GLY A 27 18.72 3.59 23.77
CA GLY A 27 17.62 4.51 23.48
C GLY A 27 16.33 3.97 22.84
N ASN A 28 16.11 2.66 22.69
CA ASN A 28 14.84 2.07 22.21
C ASN A 28 14.17 2.80 21.02
N HIS A 29 14.96 3.29 20.07
CA HIS A 29 14.45 4.02 18.93
C HIS A 29 13.90 3.06 17.87
N SER A 30 12.67 3.30 17.44
CA SER A 30 12.02 2.56 16.37
C SER A 30 11.76 3.48 15.18
N TYR A 31 11.75 2.88 14.00
CA TYR A 31 11.47 3.53 12.73
C TYR A 31 10.36 2.75 12.03
N TRP A 32 9.43 3.47 11.39
CA TRP A 32 8.34 2.86 10.65
C TRP A 32 8.39 3.29 9.17
N PRO A 33 9.13 2.58 8.31
CA PRO A 33 9.18 2.84 6.88
C PRO A 33 7.86 2.53 6.18
N LEU A 34 7.57 3.29 5.13
CA LEU A 34 6.66 2.91 4.06
C LEU A 34 7.47 2.77 2.77
N PHE A 35 7.60 1.56 2.27
CA PHE A 35 8.24 1.26 0.99
C PHE A 35 7.20 1.08 -0.12
N MET A 36 7.64 1.32 -1.35
CA MET A 36 6.87 1.07 -2.57
C MET A 36 7.72 0.34 -3.61
N SER A 37 7.09 -0.57 -4.33
CA SER A 37 7.64 -1.22 -5.52
C SER A 37 6.63 -1.19 -6.67
N VAL A 38 7.14 -1.31 -7.89
CA VAL A 38 6.32 -1.44 -9.09
C VAL A 38 6.05 -2.93 -9.35
N GLY A 39 4.79 -3.31 -9.41
CA GLY A 39 4.36 -4.68 -9.66
C GLY A 39 4.70 -5.20 -11.07
N ASN A 40 5.00 -4.30 -12.02
CA ASN A 40 5.48 -4.65 -13.37
C ASN A 40 6.90 -5.23 -13.39
N LEU A 41 7.67 -5.11 -12.29
CA LEU A 41 8.97 -5.76 -12.17
C LEU A 41 8.78 -7.28 -12.05
N HIS A 42 9.75 -8.06 -12.53
CA HIS A 42 9.72 -9.51 -12.30
C HIS A 42 9.90 -9.81 -10.81
N SER A 43 9.28 -10.88 -10.31
CA SER A 43 9.35 -11.24 -8.89
C SER A 43 10.77 -11.48 -8.41
N SER A 44 11.62 -12.13 -9.23
CA SER A 44 13.04 -12.34 -8.91
C SER A 44 13.80 -11.04 -8.73
N LEU A 45 13.55 -10.04 -9.58
CA LEU A 45 14.15 -8.71 -9.45
C LEU A 45 13.68 -8.02 -8.17
N ARG A 46 12.36 -8.04 -7.88
CA ARG A 46 11.84 -7.47 -6.62
C ARG A 46 12.40 -8.12 -5.36
N ALA A 47 12.69 -9.42 -5.41
CA ALA A 47 13.23 -10.17 -4.27
C ALA A 47 14.75 -9.95 -4.10
N GLN A 48 15.44 -9.48 -5.13
CA GLN A 48 16.87 -9.23 -5.09
C GLN A 48 17.16 -7.91 -4.37
N THR A 49 17.89 -7.96 -3.25
CA THR A 49 18.23 -6.79 -2.43
C THR A 49 19.05 -5.74 -3.16
N SER A 50 19.90 -6.14 -4.11
CA SER A 50 20.75 -5.24 -4.89
C SER A 50 20.02 -4.54 -6.04
N SER A 51 18.77 -4.91 -6.33
CA SER A 51 18.02 -4.36 -7.47
C SER A 51 17.45 -2.97 -7.23
N ASN A 52 17.45 -2.50 -5.96
CA ASN A 52 16.74 -1.30 -5.53
C ASN A 52 15.27 -1.26 -5.99
N ALA A 53 14.63 -2.42 -6.14
CA ALA A 53 13.25 -2.53 -6.59
C ALA A 53 12.22 -2.01 -5.57
N TRP A 54 12.64 -1.80 -4.33
CA TRP A 54 11.86 -1.17 -3.28
C TRP A 54 12.45 0.19 -2.95
N VAL A 55 11.61 1.21 -2.99
CA VAL A 55 11.97 2.61 -2.69
C VAL A 55 11.25 3.04 -1.42
N LEU A 56 11.99 3.66 -0.49
CA LEU A 56 11.41 4.27 0.70
C LEU A 56 10.65 5.53 0.31
N LEU A 57 9.35 5.58 0.57
CA LEU A 57 8.51 6.73 0.27
C LEU A 57 8.37 7.68 1.46
N ALA A 58 8.20 7.12 2.66
CA ALA A 58 7.92 7.91 3.86
C ALA A 58 8.33 7.19 5.13
N GLN A 59 8.50 7.96 6.20
CA GLN A 59 8.51 7.48 7.58
C GLN A 59 7.14 7.75 8.20
N LEU A 60 6.47 6.71 8.69
CA LEU A 60 5.21 6.83 9.41
C LEU A 60 5.46 7.20 10.88
N PRO A 61 4.52 7.93 11.53
CA PRO A 61 4.57 8.14 12.97
C PRO A 61 4.43 6.82 13.72
N ILE A 62 4.87 6.79 14.98
CA ILE A 62 4.74 5.63 15.86
C ILE A 62 3.77 6.02 17.00
N PRO A 63 2.63 5.32 17.17
CA PRO A 63 2.15 4.21 16.34
C PRO A 63 1.68 4.68 14.95
N PRO A 64 1.78 3.81 13.91
CA PRO A 64 1.35 4.15 12.57
C PRO A 64 -0.17 4.27 12.51
N ALA A 65 -0.66 5.19 11.68
CA ALA A 65 -2.08 5.39 11.46
C ALA A 65 -2.38 5.56 9.96
N MET A 66 -2.41 4.44 9.25
CA MET A 66 -2.74 4.34 7.82
C MET A 66 -4.25 4.40 7.56
N ARG A 67 -4.98 5.26 8.30
CA ARG A 67 -6.46 5.34 8.23
C ARG A 67 -6.99 5.80 6.87
N LYS A 68 -6.14 6.29 5.97
CA LYS A 68 -6.53 6.92 4.70
C LYS A 68 -5.62 6.56 3.51
N PHE A 69 -5.17 5.31 3.37
CA PHE A 69 -4.70 4.84 2.05
C PHE A 69 -5.85 4.62 1.06
N HIS A 70 -7.08 4.97 1.46
CA HIS A 70 -8.20 5.05 0.54
C HIS A 70 -8.05 6.32 -0.30
N ASN A 71 -7.71 6.12 -1.57
CA ASN A 71 -7.67 7.13 -2.61
C ASN A 71 -6.59 8.21 -2.44
N VAL A 72 -5.34 7.91 -2.83
CA VAL A 72 -4.45 8.93 -3.44
C VAL A 72 -5.00 9.28 -4.83
N THR A 73 -6.25 9.73 -4.84
CA THR A 73 -7.03 10.15 -6.00
C THR A 73 -7.36 11.64 -5.82
N GLY A 74 -6.57 12.38 -5.03
CA GLY A 74 -6.90 13.73 -4.57
C GLY A 74 -5.81 14.77 -4.81
N ASP A 75 -4.73 14.46 -5.53
CA ASP A 75 -3.79 15.50 -5.94
C ASP A 75 -4.34 16.17 -7.21
N PRO A 76 -4.74 17.46 -7.16
CA PRO A 76 -5.23 18.19 -8.32
C PRO A 76 -4.13 18.43 -9.37
N THR A 77 -2.85 18.25 -9.03
CA THR A 77 -1.72 18.41 -9.95
C THR A 77 -1.48 17.17 -10.82
N ARG A 78 -2.08 16.03 -10.47
CA ARG A 78 -1.95 14.80 -11.27
C ARG A 78 -2.72 14.93 -12.56
N GLN A 79 -2.05 14.68 -13.68
CA GLN A 79 -2.71 14.58 -14.97
C GLN A 79 -3.78 13.49 -14.90
N ARG A 80 -5.00 13.85 -15.29
CA ARG A 80 -6.10 12.92 -15.45
C ARG A 80 -6.47 12.80 -16.90
N ASP A 81 -6.90 11.62 -17.29
CA ASP A 81 -7.51 11.45 -18.60
C ASP A 81 -8.99 11.85 -18.59
N SER A 82 -9.64 11.74 -19.76
CA SER A 82 -11.06 12.03 -19.96
C SER A 82 -11.99 11.19 -19.07
N GLU A 83 -11.53 10.06 -18.54
CA GLU A 83 -12.28 9.19 -17.64
C GLU A 83 -11.94 9.42 -16.15
N GLY A 84 -11.16 10.45 -15.85
CA GLY A 84 -10.76 10.86 -14.51
C GLY A 84 -9.69 9.98 -13.86
N ARG A 85 -9.04 9.08 -14.62
CA ARG A 85 -7.99 8.18 -14.12
C ARG A 85 -6.68 8.94 -14.01
N THR A 86 -5.90 8.62 -12.98
CA THR A 86 -4.54 9.14 -12.84
C THR A 86 -3.66 8.61 -13.98
N ARG A 87 -3.05 9.54 -14.70
CA ARG A 87 -2.11 9.29 -15.80
C ARG A 87 -0.77 9.91 -15.42
N ALA A 88 0.32 9.21 -15.75
CA ALA A 88 1.67 9.75 -15.66
C ALA A 88 2.49 9.30 -16.87
N ASP A 89 3.41 10.15 -17.30
CA ASP A 89 4.34 9.83 -18.37
C ASP A 89 5.68 9.39 -17.75
N TYR A 90 6.19 8.25 -18.17
CA TYR A 90 7.38 7.61 -17.61
C TYR A 90 8.46 7.53 -18.68
N LEU A 91 9.65 8.09 -18.38
CA LEU A 91 10.84 7.85 -19.18
C LEU A 91 11.35 6.43 -18.88
N CYS A 92 11.31 5.56 -19.88
CA CYS A 92 11.78 4.19 -19.76
C CYS A 92 13.28 4.07 -20.08
N ALA A 93 13.89 2.96 -19.66
CA ALA A 93 15.31 2.68 -19.86
C ALA A 93 15.72 2.55 -21.34
N ASP A 94 14.75 2.30 -22.23
CA ASP A 94 14.91 2.28 -23.68
C ASP A 94 14.92 3.70 -24.31
N GLY A 95 14.79 4.76 -23.50
CA GLY A 95 14.77 6.14 -23.94
C GLY A 95 13.39 6.63 -24.41
N PHE A 96 12.38 5.76 -24.42
CA PHE A 96 11.03 6.13 -24.83
C PHE A 96 10.19 6.60 -23.65
N ILE A 97 9.31 7.57 -23.89
CA ILE A 97 8.30 7.99 -22.92
C ILE A 97 7.06 7.14 -23.11
N ARG A 98 6.63 6.46 -22.05
CA ARG A 98 5.43 5.62 -22.05
C ARG A 98 4.37 6.20 -21.12
N ARG A 99 3.13 6.14 -21.58
CA ARG A 99 1.95 6.56 -20.81
C ARG A 99 1.55 5.46 -19.83
N GLY A 100 1.67 5.73 -18.54
CA GLY A 100 1.30 4.78 -17.49
C GLY A 100 0.07 5.23 -16.68
N TYR A 101 -0.65 4.24 -16.18
CA TYR A 101 -1.83 4.38 -15.34
C TYR A 101 -1.57 3.72 -13.99
N PRO A 102 -1.03 4.47 -13.01
CA PRO A 102 -0.71 3.91 -11.71
C PRO A 102 -1.96 3.64 -10.89
N PHE A 103 -1.97 2.51 -10.18
CA PHE A 103 -2.99 2.19 -9.19
C PHE A 103 -2.38 1.39 -8.04
N THR A 104 -2.95 1.52 -6.84
CA THR A 104 -2.55 0.70 -5.69
C THR A 104 -3.09 -0.71 -5.89
N ALA A 105 -2.19 -1.67 -6.08
CA ALA A 105 -2.54 -3.07 -6.28
C ALA A 105 -2.58 -3.85 -4.96
N ALA A 106 -1.62 -3.58 -4.07
CA ALA A 106 -1.53 -4.26 -2.78
C ALA A 106 -0.74 -3.42 -1.77
N CYS A 107 -1.01 -3.65 -0.49
CA CYS A 107 -0.11 -3.33 0.61
C CYS A 107 0.24 -4.67 1.24
N LEU A 108 1.51 -5.03 1.32
CA LEU A 108 2.00 -6.26 1.95
C LEU A 108 2.34 -5.94 3.40
N ALA A 109 1.73 -6.68 4.31
CA ALA A 109 2.02 -6.64 5.73
C ALA A 109 1.54 -7.97 6.34
N ASP A 110 2.10 -8.35 7.48
CA ASP A 110 1.52 -9.44 8.26
C ASP A 110 0.26 -8.99 9.02
N TYR A 111 -0.45 -9.93 9.64
CA TYR A 111 -1.70 -9.64 10.35
C TYR A 111 -1.51 -8.66 11.53
N GLN A 112 -0.41 -8.77 12.27
CA GLN A 112 -0.13 -7.91 13.42
C GLN A 112 0.24 -6.50 12.96
N GLU A 113 1.01 -6.39 11.89
CA GLU A 113 1.34 -5.13 11.22
C GLU A 113 0.09 -4.46 10.68
N TYR A 114 -0.76 -5.16 9.92
CA TYR A 114 -2.04 -4.60 9.46
C TYR A 114 -2.89 -4.08 10.61
N SER A 115 -2.93 -4.82 11.72
CA SER A 115 -3.68 -4.40 12.91
C SER A 115 -3.14 -3.09 13.47
N LYS A 116 -1.81 -2.92 13.54
CA LYS A 116 -1.16 -1.67 13.95
C LYS A 116 -1.41 -0.54 12.94
N LEU A 117 -1.14 -0.80 11.67
CA LEU A 117 -1.25 0.16 10.57
C LEU A 117 -2.67 0.74 10.47
N TYR A 118 -3.70 -0.10 10.54
CA TYR A 118 -5.10 0.31 10.46
C TYR A 118 -5.73 0.65 11.82
N THR A 119 -4.94 0.61 12.90
CA THR A 119 -5.43 0.83 14.27
C THR A 119 -6.66 -0.03 14.60
N THR A 120 -6.60 -1.30 14.21
CA THR A 120 -7.66 -2.29 14.43
C THR A 120 -7.49 -2.93 15.82
N ALA A 121 -8.60 -3.25 16.48
CA ALA A 121 -8.59 -3.97 17.74
C ALA A 121 -7.92 -5.34 17.60
N GLN A 122 -7.30 -5.83 18.69
CA GLN A 122 -6.72 -7.17 18.71
C GLN A 122 -7.79 -8.21 18.32
N ASN A 123 -7.38 -9.22 17.54
CA ASN A 123 -8.26 -10.28 17.01
C ASN A 123 -9.36 -9.81 16.05
N GLY A 124 -9.20 -8.64 15.41
CA GLY A 124 -10.08 -8.16 14.35
C GLY A 124 -9.40 -8.11 12.96
N CYS A 125 -10.16 -8.36 11.90
CA CYS A 125 -9.64 -8.28 10.52
C CYS A 125 -9.65 -6.84 9.94
N CYS A 126 -8.51 -6.25 9.61
CA CYS A 126 -8.45 -4.89 9.05
C CYS A 126 -9.27 -4.65 7.75
N MET A 127 -9.65 -5.73 7.04
CA MET A 127 -10.35 -5.66 5.76
C MET A 127 -11.87 -5.82 5.89
N CYS A 128 -12.34 -6.66 6.82
CA CYS A 128 -13.75 -7.05 6.90
C CYS A 128 -14.29 -7.08 8.34
N GLU A 129 -15.62 -7.04 8.43
CA GLU A 129 -16.37 -7.21 9.67
C GLU A 129 -16.66 -8.69 9.88
N ILE A 130 -15.80 -9.33 10.68
CA ILE A 130 -15.95 -10.73 11.09
C ILE A 130 -15.76 -10.86 12.59
N LEU A 131 -16.41 -11.88 13.13
CA LEU A 131 -16.24 -12.24 14.53
C LEU A 131 -14.86 -12.90 14.74
N PRO A 132 -14.26 -12.77 15.95
CA PRO A 132 -12.93 -13.31 16.23
C PRO A 132 -12.80 -14.83 16.07
N ASP A 133 -13.88 -15.56 16.32
CA ASP A 133 -13.99 -17.02 16.17
C ASP A 133 -14.01 -17.47 14.71
N GLN A 134 -14.40 -16.59 13.79
CA GLN A 134 -14.48 -16.85 12.35
C GLN A 134 -13.21 -16.44 11.59
N LEU A 135 -12.20 -15.93 12.30
CA LEU A 135 -10.96 -15.44 11.70
C LEU A 135 -10.14 -16.63 11.17
N GLY A 136 -10.02 -16.72 9.83
CA GLY A 136 -9.30 -17.79 9.15
C GLY A 136 -10.20 -18.84 8.48
N ASP A 137 -11.50 -18.77 8.70
CA ASP A 137 -12.48 -19.73 8.16
C ASP A 137 -12.80 -19.55 6.67
N ASN A 138 -12.08 -18.65 5.98
CA ASN A 138 -12.30 -18.29 4.57
C ASN A 138 -13.76 -17.89 4.24
N CYS A 139 -14.46 -17.28 5.21
CA CYS A 139 -15.82 -16.79 5.02
C CYS A 139 -15.84 -15.44 4.27
N VAL A 140 -16.89 -15.21 3.48
CA VAL A 140 -17.12 -13.92 2.83
C VAL A 140 -17.85 -13.01 3.81
N ALA A 141 -17.27 -11.86 4.11
CA ALA A 141 -17.81 -10.89 5.05
C ALA A 141 -17.86 -9.49 4.47
N ALA A 142 -18.65 -8.62 5.11
CA ALA A 142 -18.79 -7.23 4.69
C ALA A 142 -17.45 -6.49 4.83
N SER A 143 -17.14 -5.63 3.85
CA SER A 143 -15.97 -4.74 3.93
C SER A 143 -16.09 -3.85 5.16
N ARG A 144 -15.02 -3.73 5.93
CA ARG A 144 -15.04 -2.97 7.17
C ARG A 144 -15.32 -1.49 6.94
N ASN A 145 -16.25 -0.93 7.72
CA ASN A 145 -16.54 0.50 7.70
C ASN A 145 -15.60 1.28 8.63
N ALA A 146 -14.66 2.02 8.04
CA ALA A 146 -13.70 2.85 8.77
C ALA A 146 -14.35 3.96 9.63
N LYS A 147 -15.62 4.35 9.36
CA LYS A 147 -16.33 5.39 10.10
C LYS A 147 -17.01 4.87 11.37
N GLU A 148 -17.43 3.61 11.40
CA GLU A 148 -18.25 3.06 12.49
C GLU A 148 -17.40 2.51 13.65
N HIS A 149 -16.17 2.09 13.38
CA HIS A 149 -15.31 1.43 14.37
C HIS A 149 -14.05 2.24 14.76
N SER A 150 -14.08 3.57 14.60
CA SER A 150 -12.91 4.44 14.79
C SER A 150 -12.46 4.69 16.25
N LYS A 151 -13.06 4.02 17.24
CA LYS A 151 -12.65 4.12 18.65
C LYS A 151 -11.92 2.87 19.08
N ALA A 152 -10.62 2.83 18.83
CA ALA A 152 -9.72 2.17 19.77
C ALA A 152 -9.75 3.02 21.05
N VAL A 153 -10.31 2.46 22.12
CA VAL A 153 -10.09 2.98 23.48
C VAL A 153 -8.63 2.77 23.84
#